data_AF-A0A2E2XD63-F1
#
_entry.id   AF-A0A2E2XD63-F1
#
_cell.length_a   1.000
_cell.length_b   1.000
_cell.length_c   1.000
_cell.angle_alpha   90.00
_cell.angle_beta   90.00
_cell.angle_gamma   90.00
#
_symmetry.space_group_name_H-M   'P 1'
#
loop_
_entity.id
_entity.type
_entity.pdbx_description
1 polymer ?
#
loop_
_entity_poly.entity_id
_entity_poly.type
_entity_poly.pdbx_seq_one_letter_code
_entity_poly.pdbx_strand_id
1 'polypeptide(L)'
;TNKTFKKPMFPLKSYVLMLVRTFMNAISREYVHAEHWHNTIVVNTGTMSSVDFNMSSDQKQMLYDSGYLTALEYIPKKIQQCSAHEALLRHA
;
A
#
# COMPACT_ATOMS: atom_id res chain seq x y z
N THR A 1 1.27 -55.16 15.42
CA THR A 1 1.49 -54.29 14.24
C THR A 1 1.69 -52.86 14.70
N ASN A 2 2.94 -52.41 14.90
CA ASN A 2 3.24 -51.05 15.37
C ASN A 2 3.15 -50.06 14.22
N LYS A 3 2.07 -49.26 14.16
CA LYS A 3 1.93 -48.15 13.21
C LYS A 3 2.67 -46.94 13.79
N THR A 4 3.84 -46.61 13.24
CA THR A 4 4.59 -45.40 13.58
C THR A 4 3.88 -44.18 13.01
N PHE A 5 3.24 -43.39 13.88
CA PHE A 5 2.64 -42.12 13.48
C PHE A 5 3.75 -41.11 13.17
N LYS A 6 3.96 -40.81 11.87
CA LYS A 6 4.79 -39.69 11.45
C LYS A 6 4.08 -38.38 11.81
N LYS A 7 4.64 -37.61 12.74
CA LYS A 7 4.12 -36.29 13.13
C LYS A 7 4.14 -35.39 11.87
N PRO A 8 3.02 -34.76 11.49
CA PRO A 8 3.02 -33.87 10.34
C PRO A 8 3.98 -32.71 10.63
N MET A 9 4.98 -32.53 9.76
CA MET A 9 5.93 -31.43 9.90
C MET A 9 5.20 -30.15 9.53
N PHE A 10 4.85 -29.33 10.54
CA PHE A 10 4.18 -28.07 10.31
C PHE A 10 5.18 -27.03 9.77
N PRO A 11 5.01 -26.52 8.52
CA PRO A 11 5.96 -25.59 7.93
C PRO A 11 5.70 -24.17 8.45
N LEU A 12 6.05 -23.91 9.71
CA LEU A 12 5.76 -22.67 10.44
C LEU A 12 6.13 -21.40 9.65
N LYS A 13 7.32 -21.38 9.04
CA LYS A 13 7.81 -20.22 8.27
C LYS A 13 6.88 -19.90 7.08
N SER A 14 6.54 -20.91 6.29
CA SER A 14 5.65 -20.74 5.12
C SER A 14 4.23 -20.36 5.53
N TYR A 15 3.75 -20.91 6.65
CA TYR A 15 2.43 -20.58 7.18
C TYR A 15 2.36 -19.12 7.66
N VAL A 16 3.35 -18.65 8.41
CA VAL A 16 3.41 -17.23 8.83
C VAL A 16 3.52 -16.31 7.63
N LEU A 17 4.36 -16.65 6.64
CA LEU A 17 4.48 -15.86 5.41
C LEU A 17 3.17 -15.79 4.62
N MET A 18 2.42 -16.90 4.58
CA MET A 18 1.08 -16.94 3.98
C MET A 18 0.11 -16.01 4.74
N LEU A 19 0.11 -16.02 6.07
CA LEU A 19 -0.74 -15.13 6.86
C LEU A 19 -0.41 -13.66 6.60
N VAL A 20 0.87 -13.29 6.58
CA VAL A 20 1.33 -11.93 6.26
C VAL A 20 0.87 -11.53 4.85
N ARG A 21 1.05 -12.41 3.86
CA ARG A 21 0.57 -12.18 2.48
C ARG A 21 -0.93 -11.95 2.42
N THR A 22 -1.70 -12.81 3.06
CA THR A 22 -3.17 -12.71 3.07
C THR A 22 -3.63 -11.41 3.73
N PHE A 23 -3.01 -11.05 4.84
CA PHE A 23 -3.32 -9.81 5.56
C PHE A 23 -2.98 -8.56 4.73
N MET A 24 -1.76 -8.48 4.20
CA MET A 24 -1.35 -7.34 3.36
C MET A 24 -2.15 -7.24 2.07
N ASN A 25 -2.55 -8.36 1.47
CA ASN A 25 -3.45 -8.38 0.32
C ASN A 25 -4.85 -7.84 0.66
N ALA A 26 -5.34 -8.11 1.88
CA ALA A 26 -6.62 -7.56 2.34
C ALA A 26 -6.52 -6.05 2.56
N ILE A 27 -5.48 -5.58 3.27
CA ILE A 27 -5.22 -4.14 3.48
C ILE A 27 -5.06 -3.40 2.14
N SER A 28 -4.32 -3.98 1.20
CA SER A 28 -4.11 -3.36 -0.11
C SER A 28 -5.40 -3.20 -0.93
N ARG A 29 -6.46 -3.92 -0.59
CA ARG A 29 -7.79 -3.82 -1.22
C ARG A 29 -8.81 -3.12 -0.32
N GLU A 30 -8.37 -2.62 0.83
CA GLU A 30 -9.24 -1.86 1.71
C GLU A 30 -9.70 -0.60 0.96
N TYR A 31 -11.01 -0.44 0.88
CA TYR A 31 -11.62 0.65 0.15
C TYR A 31 -11.41 1.94 0.93
N VAL A 32 -10.74 2.91 0.32
CA VAL A 32 -10.73 4.28 0.85
C VAL A 32 -12.14 4.84 0.66
N HIS A 33 -12.81 5.21 1.76
CA HIS A 33 -14.13 5.83 1.68
C HIS A 33 -14.10 7.05 0.75
N ALA A 34 -15.18 7.26 -0.02
CA ALA A 34 -15.32 8.34 -1.01
C ALA A 34 -14.89 9.71 -0.43
N GLU A 35 -15.27 9.95 0.83
CA GLU A 35 -14.99 11.15 1.59
C GLU A 35 -13.50 11.38 1.89
N HIS A 36 -12.62 10.42 1.72
CA HIS A 36 -11.18 10.60 1.99
C HIS A 36 -10.32 10.71 0.73
N TRP A 37 -10.88 10.48 -0.46
CA TRP A 37 -10.14 10.57 -1.73
C TRP A 37 -9.59 11.95 -2.03
N HIS A 38 -10.27 13.01 -1.58
CA HIS A 38 -9.81 14.38 -1.79
C HIS A 38 -8.46 14.64 -1.10
N ASN A 39 -8.24 14.03 0.08
CA ASN A 39 -6.98 14.11 0.84
C ASN A 39 -6.00 12.96 0.56
N THR A 40 -6.30 12.10 -0.42
CA THR A 40 -5.45 10.96 -0.78
C THR A 40 -4.78 11.18 -2.13
N ILE A 41 -3.52 10.75 -2.26
CA ILE A 41 -2.79 10.64 -3.53
C ILE A 41 -2.53 9.17 -3.84
N VAL A 42 -2.62 8.80 -5.12
CA VAL A 42 -2.35 7.44 -5.58
C VAL A 42 -0.94 7.40 -6.16
N VAL A 43 -0.09 6.54 -5.61
CA VAL A 43 1.28 6.32 -6.10
C VAL A 43 1.32 4.98 -6.83
N ASN A 44 1.91 4.97 -8.02
CA ASN A 44 2.10 3.74 -8.78
C ASN A 44 3.38 3.02 -8.30
N THR A 45 3.20 1.82 -7.74
CA THR A 45 4.29 0.96 -7.25
C THR A 45 4.74 -0.10 -8.26
N GLY A 46 4.18 -0.08 -9.47
CA GLY A 46 4.49 -1.03 -10.54
C GLY A 46 4.15 -2.47 -10.16
N THR A 47 5.12 -3.36 -10.33
CA THR A 47 4.99 -4.79 -9.98
C THR A 47 5.44 -5.12 -8.56
N MET A 48 5.82 -4.11 -7.76
CA MET A 48 6.35 -4.31 -6.40
C MET A 48 5.22 -4.62 -5.44
N SER A 49 5.37 -5.72 -4.68
CA SER A 49 4.41 -6.15 -3.68
C SER A 49 4.77 -5.63 -2.30
N SER A 50 3.77 -5.28 -1.49
CA SER A 50 3.96 -4.84 -0.09
C SER A 50 4.60 -5.89 0.82
N VAL A 51 4.71 -7.14 0.36
CA VAL A 51 5.35 -8.26 1.08
C VAL A 51 6.63 -8.76 0.43
N ASP A 52 7.15 -8.05 -0.57
CA ASP A 52 8.45 -8.37 -1.14
C ASP A 52 9.56 -7.80 -0.26
N PHE A 53 10.04 -8.62 0.67
CA PHE A 53 11.12 -8.24 1.58
C PHE A 53 12.52 -8.36 0.93
N ASN A 54 12.61 -8.85 -0.31
CA ASN A 54 13.87 -9.05 -1.01
C ASN A 54 14.12 -8.02 -2.12
N MET A 55 13.60 -6.80 -1.95
CA MET A 55 13.82 -5.70 -2.90
C MET A 55 15.28 -5.24 -2.92
N SER A 56 15.81 -5.05 -4.14
CA SER A 56 17.12 -4.44 -4.36
C SER A 56 17.12 -2.95 -3.99
N SER A 57 18.31 -2.35 -3.89
CA SER A 57 18.48 -0.90 -3.74
C SER A 57 17.75 -0.12 -4.83
N ASP A 58 17.85 -0.61 -6.07
CA ASP A 58 17.34 0.10 -7.25
C ASP A 58 15.81 0.07 -7.26
N GLN A 59 15.20 -1.05 -6.89
CA GLN A 59 13.75 -1.16 -6.74
C GLN A 59 13.22 -0.22 -5.64
N LYS A 60 13.94 -0.08 -4.53
CA LYS A 60 13.59 0.87 -3.46
C LYS A 60 13.71 2.31 -3.95
N GLN A 61 14.76 2.62 -4.71
CA GLN A 61 14.95 3.94 -5.30
C GLN A 61 13.81 4.28 -6.27
N MET A 62 13.42 3.35 -7.15
CA MET A 62 12.29 3.54 -8.06
C MET A 62 10.97 3.85 -7.32
N LEU A 63 10.69 3.14 -6.21
CA LEU A 63 9.50 3.40 -5.40
C LEU A 63 9.55 4.77 -4.73
N TYR A 64 10.73 5.16 -4.23
CA TYR A 64 10.96 6.49 -3.66
C TYR A 64 10.71 7.58 -4.70
N ASP A 65 11.34 7.48 -5.87
CA ASP A 65 11.22 8.46 -6.95
C ASP A 65 9.77 8.57 -7.45
N SER A 66 9.08 7.44 -7.62
CA SER A 66 7.67 7.40 -8.01
C SER A 66 6.78 8.15 -7.01
N GLY A 67 6.96 7.90 -5.71
CA GLY A 67 6.23 8.59 -4.66
C GLY A 67 6.55 10.08 -4.59
N TYR A 68 7.83 10.43 -4.69
CA TYR A 68 8.30 11.81 -4.63
C TYR A 68 7.77 12.66 -5.80
N LEU A 69 7.90 12.16 -7.03
CA LEU A 69 7.42 12.84 -8.22
C LEU A 69 5.89 12.97 -8.22
N THR A 70 5.17 11.91 -7.80
CA THR A 70 3.71 11.96 -7.65
C THR A 70 3.29 13.03 -6.64
N ALA A 71 3.96 13.09 -5.48
CA ALA A 71 3.67 14.07 -4.45
C ALA A 71 3.90 15.50 -4.98
N LEU A 72 5.04 15.76 -5.62
CA LEU A 72 5.36 17.05 -6.23
C LEU A 72 4.32 17.49 -7.26
N GLU A 73 3.82 16.56 -8.07
CA GLU A 73 2.86 16.90 -9.11
C GLU A 73 1.45 17.15 -8.55
N TYR A 74 0.96 16.31 -7.63
CA TYR A 74 -0.46 16.28 -7.27
C TYR A 74 -0.81 17.02 -5.98
N ILE A 75 0.11 17.10 -5.00
CA ILE A 75 -0.18 17.77 -3.72
C ILE A 75 -0.45 19.27 -3.93
N PRO A 76 0.36 20.04 -4.70
CA PRO A 76 0.09 21.46 -4.90
C PRO A 76 -1.28 21.71 -5.55
N LYS A 77 -1.64 20.88 -6.53
CA LYS A 77 -2.94 20.95 -7.23
C LYS A 77 -4.11 20.73 -6.25
N LYS A 78 -4.00 19.73 -5.35
CA LYS A 78 -5.02 19.44 -4.34
C LYS A 78 -5.15 20.56 -3.30
N ILE A 79 -4.04 21.13 -2.83
CA ILE A 79 -4.06 22.25 -1.89
C ILE A 79 -4.74 23.47 -2.51
N GLN A 80 -4.42 23.80 -3.77
CA GLN A 80 -5.06 24.90 -4.49
C GLN A 80 -6.58 24.70 -4.61
N GLN A 81 -7.03 23.48 -4.95
CA GLN A 81 -8.45 23.14 -5.02
C GLN A 81 -9.17 23.33 -3.68
N CYS A 82 -8.57 22.88 -2.57
CA CYS A 82 -9.15 23.08 -1.24
C CYS A 82 -9.24 24.56 -0.86
N SER A 83 -8.17 25.34 -1.10
CA SER A 83 -8.17 26.78 -0.81
C SER A 83 -9.20 27.56 -1.64
N ALA A 84 -9.40 27.19 -2.91
CA ALA A 84 -10.40 27.79 -3.77
C ALA A 84 -11.84 27.46 -3.32
N HIS A 85 -12.08 26.22 -2.89
CA HIS A 85 -13.37 25.82 -2.32
C HIS A 85 -13.69 26.59 -1.05
N GLU A 86 -12.71 26.75 -0.15
CA GLU A 86 -12.88 27.51 1.09
C GLU A 86 -13.14 29.01 0.82
N ALA A 87 -12.46 29.61 -0.16
CA ALA A 87 -12.70 31.00 -0.54
C ALA A 87 -14.13 31.22 -1.09
N LEU A 88 -14.66 30.30 -1.88
CA LEU A 88 -16.04 30.37 -2.40
C LEU A 88 -17.09 30.30 -1.28
N LEU A 89 -16.88 29.43 -0.28
CA LEU A 89 -17.80 29.31 0.86
C LEU A 89 -17.77 30.53 1.79
N ARG A 90 -16.68 31.30 1.81
CA ARG A 90 -16.55 32.52 2.62
C ARG A 90 -17.20 33.75 1.97
N HIS A 91 -17.52 33.70 0.68
CA HIS A 91 -18.10 34.80 -0.10
C HIS A 91 -19.55 34.55 -0.56
N ALA A 92 -20.14 33.41 -0.21
CA ALA A 92 -21.56 33.08 -0.40
C ALA A 92 -22.35 33.30 0.89
#